data_AF-A0A9P9A4X7-F1
#
_entry.id   AF-A0A9P9A4X7-F1
#
_cell.length_a   1.000
_cell.length_b   1.000
_cell.length_c   1.000
_cell.angle_alpha   90.00
_cell.angle_beta   90.00
_cell.angle_gamma   90.00
#
_symmetry.space_group_name_H-M   'P 1'
#
loop_
_entity.id
_entity.type
_entity.pdbx_description
1 polymer ?
#
loop_
_entity_poly.entity_id
_entity_poly.type
_entity_poly.pdbx_seq_one_letter_code
_entity_poly.pdbx_strand_id
1 'polypeptide(L)'
;MFQTLCENCARLGETGSPTEVPDGLAQCLTSQFSLEDLVHGIIQSDESGSIASLRALQAGLQSDQLNENYGGDSKSAAAIAEYVAKSILPVASGSEVATQRENNVFRGQIGLDILENIQDKKETSLNGQVLLTVIAYSNAHDPWSSSSSAAVAHSILDKQLPDKGKKIALITSTIISNFLRPLFSKSRPATVTASGRKAEFVETSRYAGSFNDPSEQDLKPWKHSYRYAISVFEWAVSKSDHDMLSKHWHQYTPVLLTLLDEPQTDIKVRALHIFSAFWERCPPGQMAAVGLADVFEQAIFPAVLYLPTLTPEDESIQILNAAYPALFQIAGMAYPEAEIAEPVKQPAFTHSQRKTIDNIIREGLLVGYRHTNEHIQLNECFCKKMVSIVNGIGILAVKHLKDIIPMASEIMTEPFGTKYPPALLAANQLLQATMRCCWPRIGGYHTEIIRTLANCYLNIEDEDTYPSGSPSQEDLKAALSQTSAILAAILKSGDTPLSEVVSPLIEKEPRLKPLFLPTKIH
;
A
#
# COMPACT_ATOMS: atom_id res chain seq x y z
N MET A 1 -29.90 39.81 -4.85
CA MET A 1 -28.45 39.56 -4.98
C MET A 1 -28.14 38.07 -5.08
N PHE A 2 -28.53 37.23 -4.10
CA PHE A 2 -28.17 35.80 -4.10
C PHE A 2 -28.73 34.99 -5.27
N GLN A 3 -29.96 35.27 -5.71
CA GLN A 3 -30.51 34.61 -6.91
C GLN A 3 -29.68 34.93 -8.17
N THR A 4 -29.33 36.20 -8.38
CA THR A 4 -28.49 36.65 -9.49
C THR A 4 -27.07 36.06 -9.41
N LEU A 5 -26.53 35.93 -8.19
CA LEU A 5 -25.25 35.26 -7.95
C LEU A 5 -25.32 33.78 -8.35
N CYS A 6 -26.34 33.04 -7.90
CA CYS A 6 -26.53 31.64 -8.28
C CYS A 6 -26.72 31.47 -9.80
N GLU A 7 -27.47 32.35 -10.47
CA GLU A 7 -27.65 32.32 -11.93
C GLU A 7 -26.32 32.55 -12.68
N ASN A 8 -25.49 33.48 -12.20
CA ASN A 8 -24.17 33.73 -12.78
C ASN A 8 -23.18 32.58 -12.50
N CYS A 9 -23.22 32.00 -11.29
CA CYS A 9 -22.44 30.80 -10.96
C CYS A 9 -22.85 29.60 -11.82
N ALA A 10 -24.15 29.43 -12.08
CA ALA A 10 -24.68 28.37 -12.95
C ALA A 10 -24.21 28.53 -14.41
N ARG A 11 -24.07 29.77 -14.90
CA ARG A 11 -23.50 30.06 -16.23
C ARG A 11 -22.00 29.81 -16.31
N LEU A 12 -21.27 30.05 -15.22
CA LEU A 12 -19.82 29.81 -15.14
C LEU A 12 -19.51 28.32 -15.07
N GLY A 13 -20.37 27.52 -14.43
CA GLY A 13 -20.23 26.07 -14.33
C GLY A 13 -18.86 25.67 -13.76
N GLU A 14 -18.13 24.85 -14.51
CA GLU A 14 -16.79 24.34 -14.17
C GLU A 14 -15.64 25.19 -14.75
N THR A 15 -15.94 26.31 -15.41
CA THR A 15 -14.90 27.14 -16.04
C THR A 15 -14.11 27.96 -15.02
N GLY A 16 -12.79 28.09 -15.18
CA GLY A 16 -11.92 28.90 -14.33
C GLY A 16 -11.28 28.14 -13.15
N SER A 17 -10.52 28.86 -12.33
CA SER A 17 -9.86 28.27 -11.15
C SER A 17 -10.91 27.88 -10.08
N PRO A 18 -10.75 26.73 -9.40
CA PRO A 18 -11.62 26.32 -8.29
C PRO A 18 -11.37 27.10 -6.99
N THR A 19 -10.18 27.67 -6.81
CA THR A 19 -9.81 28.43 -5.60
C THR A 19 -9.97 29.94 -5.74
N GLU A 20 -10.10 30.45 -6.97
CA GLU A 20 -10.26 31.89 -7.21
C GLU A 20 -11.72 32.20 -7.54
N VAL A 21 -12.27 33.20 -6.86
CA VAL A 21 -13.59 33.75 -7.18
C VAL A 21 -13.42 34.76 -8.31
N PRO A 22 -14.03 34.56 -9.50
CA PRO A 22 -13.99 35.54 -10.58
C PRO A 22 -14.53 36.90 -10.16
N ASP A 23 -13.86 37.99 -10.55
CA ASP A 23 -14.22 39.38 -10.22
C ASP A 23 -15.70 39.72 -10.53
N GLY A 24 -16.26 39.12 -11.58
CA GLY A 24 -17.66 39.31 -11.97
C GLY A 24 -18.68 38.74 -10.96
N LEU A 25 -18.31 37.73 -10.17
CA LEU A 25 -19.17 37.19 -9.10
C LEU A 25 -19.13 38.09 -7.86
N ALA A 26 -17.97 38.66 -7.52
CA ALA A 26 -17.82 39.60 -6.41
C ALA A 26 -18.68 40.87 -6.63
N GLN A 27 -18.80 41.35 -7.87
CA GLN A 27 -19.63 42.51 -8.23
C GLN A 27 -21.14 42.30 -8.02
N CYS A 28 -21.62 41.05 -7.92
CA CYS A 28 -23.02 40.75 -7.66
C CYS A 28 -23.43 40.99 -6.19
N LEU A 29 -22.45 41.10 -5.29
CA LEU A 29 -22.62 41.29 -3.86
C LEU A 29 -22.48 42.78 -3.51
N THR A 30 -23.55 43.56 -3.75
CA THR A 30 -23.50 45.04 -3.65
C THR A 30 -23.95 45.61 -2.31
N SER A 31 -24.57 44.82 -1.45
CA SER A 31 -25.05 45.22 -0.12
C SER A 31 -24.44 44.36 0.98
N GLN A 32 -24.30 44.89 2.20
CA GLN A 32 -23.86 44.10 3.36
C GLN A 32 -24.84 42.97 3.68
N PHE A 33 -24.31 41.81 4.05
CA PHE A 33 -25.10 40.63 4.41
C PHE A 33 -24.43 39.83 5.55
N SER A 34 -25.21 38.97 6.20
CA SER A 34 -24.77 38.08 7.27
C SER A 34 -24.61 36.62 6.79
N LEU A 35 -24.00 35.76 7.63
CA LEU A 35 -23.96 34.31 7.36
C LEU A 35 -25.36 33.67 7.34
N GLU A 36 -26.30 34.19 8.12
CA GLU A 36 -27.69 33.72 8.13
C GLU A 36 -28.38 34.03 6.78
N ASP A 37 -28.08 35.18 6.17
CA ASP A 37 -28.58 35.53 4.84
C ASP A 37 -28.00 34.61 3.76
N LEU A 38 -26.73 34.20 3.88
CA LEU A 38 -26.13 33.21 2.97
C LEU A 38 -26.81 31.84 3.10
N VAL A 39 -27.09 31.40 4.33
CA VAL A 39 -27.82 30.15 4.58
C VAL A 39 -29.20 30.22 3.94
N HIS A 40 -29.99 31.26 4.23
CA HIS A 40 -31.35 31.38 3.68
C HIS A 40 -31.40 31.65 2.17
N GLY A 41 -30.42 32.37 1.64
CA GLY A 41 -30.39 32.81 0.25
C GLY A 41 -29.83 31.76 -0.73
N ILE A 42 -28.93 30.89 -0.28
CA ILE A 42 -28.21 29.93 -1.15
C ILE A 42 -28.53 28.48 -0.79
N ILE A 43 -28.66 28.14 0.50
CA ILE A 43 -28.95 26.77 0.95
C ILE A 43 -30.46 26.53 0.84
N GLN A 44 -30.92 26.17 -0.36
CA GLN A 44 -32.28 25.67 -0.58
C GLN A 44 -32.33 24.15 -0.29
N SER A 45 -33.49 23.66 0.16
CA SER A 45 -33.61 22.36 0.82
C SER A 45 -33.35 21.11 -0.04
N ASP A 46 -33.26 21.22 -1.38
CA ASP A 46 -33.14 20.04 -2.27
C ASP A 46 -31.98 20.08 -3.29
N GLU A 47 -31.14 21.12 -3.33
CA GLU A 47 -30.03 21.24 -4.30
C GLU A 47 -28.64 20.91 -3.73
N SER A 48 -28.51 19.86 -2.91
CA SER A 48 -27.20 19.41 -2.43
C SER A 48 -26.35 18.89 -3.60
N GLY A 49 -25.17 19.47 -3.82
CA GLY A 49 -24.23 19.06 -4.87
C GLY A 49 -24.15 19.96 -6.11
N SER A 50 -24.90 21.07 -6.16
CA SER A 50 -24.77 22.07 -7.23
C SER A 50 -23.44 22.83 -7.12
N ILE A 51 -22.61 22.80 -8.16
CA ILE A 51 -21.38 23.60 -8.26
C ILE A 51 -21.70 25.09 -8.16
N ALA A 52 -22.85 25.52 -8.69
CA ALA A 52 -23.29 26.91 -8.64
C ALA A 52 -23.47 27.39 -7.20
N SER A 53 -24.10 26.57 -6.36
CA SER A 53 -24.34 26.87 -4.95
C SER A 53 -23.03 26.89 -4.16
N LEU A 54 -22.10 25.96 -4.44
CA LEU A 54 -20.76 25.97 -3.83
C LEU A 54 -19.98 27.24 -4.21
N ARG A 55 -19.95 27.63 -5.49
CA ARG A 55 -19.29 28.87 -5.94
C ARG A 55 -19.94 30.13 -5.37
N ALA A 56 -21.27 30.15 -5.26
CA ALA A 56 -21.99 31.25 -4.63
C ALA A 56 -21.61 31.39 -3.14
N LEU A 57 -21.49 30.27 -2.42
CA LEU A 57 -21.03 30.27 -1.02
C LEU A 57 -19.57 30.74 -0.90
N GLN A 58 -18.69 30.26 -1.76
CA GLN A 58 -17.28 30.69 -1.81
C GLN A 58 -17.16 32.20 -2.02
N ALA A 59 -17.87 32.73 -3.05
CA ALA A 59 -17.91 34.16 -3.33
C ALA A 59 -18.50 34.98 -2.17
N GLY A 60 -19.54 34.46 -1.51
CA GLY A 60 -20.14 35.10 -0.35
C GLY A 60 -19.19 35.18 0.85
N LEU A 61 -18.43 34.12 1.12
CA LEU A 61 -17.50 34.05 2.25
C LEU A 61 -16.22 34.86 2.04
N GLN A 62 -15.79 35.03 0.78
CA GLN A 62 -14.63 35.83 0.41
C GLN A 62 -14.96 37.31 0.17
N SER A 63 -16.24 37.70 0.19
CA SER A 63 -16.67 39.08 -0.05
C SER A 63 -16.36 40.02 1.12
N ASP A 64 -15.88 41.22 0.79
CA ASP A 64 -15.68 42.33 1.75
C ASP A 64 -17.01 42.84 2.36
N GLN A 65 -18.15 42.46 1.80
CA GLN A 65 -19.48 42.88 2.28
C GLN A 65 -20.05 41.96 3.38
N LEU A 66 -19.36 40.86 3.72
CA LEU A 66 -19.76 39.98 4.81
C LEU A 66 -19.53 40.66 6.17
N ASN A 67 -20.61 40.85 6.93
CA ASN A 67 -20.53 41.52 8.22
C ASN A 67 -20.22 40.52 9.34
N GLU A 68 -19.03 40.61 9.95
CA GLU A 68 -18.53 39.62 10.91
C GLU A 68 -19.05 39.77 12.37
N ASN A 69 -19.89 40.77 12.64
CA ASN A 69 -20.16 41.25 14.01
C ASN A 69 -21.48 40.79 14.67
N TYR A 70 -22.22 39.82 14.11
CA TYR A 70 -23.52 39.41 14.66
C TYR A 70 -23.50 38.08 15.43
N GLY A 71 -24.14 38.07 16.60
CA GLY A 71 -24.36 36.85 17.39
C GLY A 71 -25.34 35.91 16.70
N GLY A 72 -24.85 34.76 16.26
CA GLY A 72 -25.61 33.78 15.44
C GLY A 72 -24.71 33.00 14.48
N ASP A 73 -23.55 33.58 14.16
CA ASP A 73 -22.57 33.10 13.18
C ASP A 73 -22.13 31.64 13.35
N SER A 74 -21.99 31.13 14.58
CA SER A 74 -21.53 29.76 14.80
C SER A 74 -22.54 28.70 14.31
N LYS A 75 -23.85 28.95 14.46
CA LYS A 75 -24.88 28.04 13.97
C LYS A 75 -24.98 28.08 12.44
N SER A 76 -24.91 29.28 11.87
CA SER A 76 -24.92 29.46 10.41
C SER A 76 -23.66 28.87 9.77
N ALA A 77 -22.48 29.05 10.38
CA ALA A 77 -21.23 28.43 9.95
C ALA A 77 -21.31 26.88 10.00
N ALA A 78 -21.89 26.32 11.06
CA ALA A 78 -22.11 24.87 11.15
C ALA A 78 -23.09 24.38 10.06
N ALA A 79 -24.17 25.12 9.78
CA ALA A 79 -25.12 24.79 8.73
C ALA A 79 -24.48 24.83 7.32
N ILE A 80 -23.65 25.84 7.05
CA ILE A 80 -22.88 25.92 5.79
C ILE A 80 -21.92 24.74 5.71
N ALA A 81 -21.16 24.44 6.78
CA ALA A 81 -20.23 23.32 6.79
C ALA A 81 -20.93 21.97 6.52
N GLU A 82 -22.10 21.75 7.12
CA GLU A 82 -22.91 20.54 6.88
C GLU A 82 -23.44 20.45 5.44
N TYR A 83 -23.89 21.57 4.88
CA TYR A 83 -24.35 21.61 3.49
C TYR A 83 -23.21 21.35 2.51
N VAL A 84 -22.05 21.98 2.73
CA VAL A 84 -20.84 21.78 1.92
C VAL A 84 -20.37 20.34 2.01
N ALA A 85 -20.28 19.77 3.21
CA ALA A 85 -19.87 18.39 3.42
C ALA A 85 -20.79 17.38 2.72
N LYS A 86 -22.11 17.61 2.70
CA LYS A 86 -23.06 16.80 1.92
C LYS A 86 -22.86 16.98 0.42
N SER A 87 -22.57 18.22 -0.01
CA SER A 87 -22.44 18.59 -1.42
C SER A 87 -21.13 18.15 -2.06
N ILE A 88 -20.07 17.87 -1.29
CA ILE A 88 -18.80 17.37 -1.83
C ILE A 88 -18.57 15.88 -1.54
N LEU A 89 -19.52 15.18 -0.92
CA LEU A 89 -19.31 13.77 -0.60
C LEU A 89 -19.13 12.96 -1.90
N PRO A 90 -18.02 12.20 -2.07
CA PRO A 90 -17.71 11.51 -3.31
C PRO A 90 -18.48 10.18 -3.41
N VAL A 91 -19.79 10.27 -3.55
CA VAL A 91 -20.68 9.12 -3.76
C VAL A 91 -20.74 8.81 -5.24
N ALA A 92 -20.38 7.59 -5.62
CA ALA A 92 -20.48 7.17 -7.01
C ALA A 92 -21.93 6.80 -7.34
N SER A 93 -22.49 7.43 -8.37
CA SER A 93 -23.69 6.95 -9.06
C SER A 93 -23.26 5.96 -10.16
N GLY A 94 -24.02 4.88 -10.36
CA GLY A 94 -23.63 3.79 -11.25
C GLY A 94 -23.25 4.27 -12.66
N SER A 95 -22.06 3.86 -13.11
CA SER A 95 -21.29 4.30 -14.30
C SER A 95 -20.49 5.60 -14.13
N GLU A 96 -19.28 5.48 -13.57
CA GLU A 96 -18.28 6.54 -13.54
C GLU A 96 -17.78 6.85 -14.97
N VAL A 97 -18.34 7.89 -15.59
CA VAL A 97 -17.77 8.51 -16.80
C VAL A 97 -16.61 9.43 -16.39
N ALA A 98 -15.56 9.57 -17.20
CA ALA A 98 -14.41 10.43 -16.90
C ALA A 98 -14.81 11.87 -16.48
N THR A 99 -15.88 12.40 -17.07
CA THR A 99 -16.46 13.71 -16.72
C THR A 99 -17.00 13.80 -15.29
N GLN A 100 -17.52 12.71 -14.71
CA GLN A 100 -17.96 12.69 -13.31
C GLN A 100 -16.78 12.76 -12.33
N ARG A 101 -15.60 12.25 -12.72
CA ARG A 101 -14.40 12.29 -11.87
C ARG A 101 -13.85 13.72 -11.75
N GLU A 102 -13.71 14.41 -12.88
CA GLU A 102 -13.28 15.81 -12.91
C GLU A 102 -14.22 16.71 -12.11
N ASN A 103 -15.53 16.48 -12.25
CA ASN A 103 -16.57 17.18 -11.49
C ASN A 103 -16.42 16.98 -9.97
N ASN A 104 -16.16 15.74 -9.51
CA ASN A 104 -15.99 15.43 -8.09
C ASN A 104 -14.70 16.05 -7.50
N VAL A 105 -13.60 16.07 -8.26
CA VAL A 105 -12.36 16.74 -7.85
C VAL A 105 -12.59 18.24 -7.70
N PHE A 106 -13.22 18.86 -8.70
CA PHE A 106 -13.49 20.30 -8.72
C PHE A 106 -14.41 20.73 -7.56
N ARG A 107 -15.51 19.99 -7.34
CA ARG A 107 -16.40 20.20 -6.19
C ARG A 107 -15.66 20.06 -4.87
N GLY A 108 -14.83 19.03 -4.74
CA GLY A 108 -14.01 18.80 -3.57
C GLY A 108 -13.10 19.98 -3.24
N GLN A 109 -12.41 20.53 -4.24
CA GLN A 109 -11.53 21.68 -4.07
C GLN A 109 -12.28 22.92 -3.56
N ILE A 110 -13.40 23.27 -4.21
CA ILE A 110 -14.22 24.42 -3.78
C ILE A 110 -14.76 24.20 -2.36
N GLY A 111 -15.31 23.02 -2.07
CA GLY A 111 -15.88 22.77 -0.75
C GLY A 111 -14.85 22.74 0.37
N LEU A 112 -13.65 22.20 0.12
CA LEU A 112 -12.57 22.24 1.11
C LEU A 112 -12.07 23.66 1.36
N ASP A 113 -11.95 24.49 0.31
CA ASP A 113 -11.61 25.91 0.45
C ASP A 113 -12.66 26.67 1.27
N ILE A 114 -13.96 26.39 1.06
CA ILE A 114 -15.04 26.95 1.89
C ILE A 114 -14.89 26.53 3.36
N LEU A 115 -14.61 25.25 3.62
CA LEU A 115 -14.45 24.72 4.97
C LEU A 115 -13.23 25.32 5.68
N GLU A 116 -12.11 25.49 4.98
CA GLU A 116 -10.90 26.14 5.51
C GLU A 116 -11.17 27.62 5.84
N ASN A 117 -11.84 28.35 4.95
CA ASN A 117 -12.22 29.75 5.19
C ASN A 117 -13.15 29.93 6.40
N ILE A 118 -14.14 29.04 6.57
CA ILE A 118 -15.04 29.07 7.74
C ILE A 118 -14.26 28.80 9.03
N GLN A 119 -13.31 27.88 8.98
CA GLN A 119 -12.50 27.53 10.12
C GLN A 119 -11.59 28.68 10.55
N ASP A 120 -10.89 29.31 9.60
CA ASP A 120 -9.90 30.35 9.88
C ASP A 120 -10.54 31.65 10.35
N LYS A 121 -11.73 31.99 9.86
CA LYS A 121 -12.42 33.24 10.25
C LYS A 121 -13.16 33.14 11.60
N LYS A 122 -13.59 31.94 12.03
CA LYS A 122 -14.60 31.81 13.11
C LYS A 122 -14.31 30.76 14.17
N GLU A 123 -13.14 30.12 14.17
CA GLU A 123 -12.75 29.05 15.12
C GLU A 123 -13.88 28.03 15.38
N THR A 124 -14.64 27.67 14.33
CA THR A 124 -15.82 26.83 14.50
C THR A 124 -15.41 25.37 14.64
N SER A 125 -15.94 24.69 15.66
CA SER A 125 -15.77 23.24 15.82
C SER A 125 -16.63 22.51 14.78
N LEU A 126 -15.99 21.79 13.86
CA LEU A 126 -16.68 21.00 12.85
C LEU A 126 -17.29 19.73 13.48
N ASN A 127 -18.46 19.34 13.01
CA ASN A 127 -19.12 18.12 13.48
C ASN A 127 -18.44 16.85 12.90
N GLY A 128 -18.73 15.67 13.47
CA GLY A 128 -18.09 14.42 13.05
C GLY A 128 -18.38 14.00 11.61
N GLN A 129 -19.54 14.37 11.04
CA GLN A 129 -19.90 14.03 9.66
C GLN A 129 -19.16 14.89 8.64
N VAL A 130 -19.00 16.19 8.93
CA VAL A 130 -18.18 17.12 8.15
C VAL A 130 -16.73 16.64 8.15
N LEU A 131 -16.19 16.27 9.32
CA LEU A 131 -14.84 15.73 9.41
C LEU A 131 -14.67 14.42 8.62
N LEU A 132 -15.69 13.56 8.60
CA LEU A 132 -15.68 12.34 7.79
C LEU A 132 -15.60 12.65 6.29
N THR A 133 -16.34 13.66 5.81
CA THR A 133 -16.19 14.14 4.43
C THR A 133 -14.80 14.70 4.17
N VAL A 134 -14.23 15.50 5.08
CA VAL A 134 -12.86 16.03 4.92
C VAL A 134 -11.85 14.89 4.84
N ILE A 135 -11.99 13.86 5.67
CA ILE A 135 -11.12 12.67 5.63
C ILE A 135 -11.22 11.93 4.29
N ALA A 136 -12.40 11.92 3.64
CA ALA A 136 -12.56 11.31 2.31
C ALA A 136 -11.62 11.92 1.25
N TYR A 137 -11.15 13.15 1.46
CA TYR A 137 -10.21 13.84 0.56
C TYR A 137 -8.74 13.76 0.99
N SER A 138 -8.43 13.05 2.09
CA SER A 138 -7.09 13.01 2.67
C SER A 138 -6.05 12.25 1.83
N ASN A 139 -6.46 11.40 0.88
CA ASN A 139 -5.53 10.67 0.01
C ASN A 139 -5.55 11.28 -1.40
N ALA A 140 -4.40 11.78 -1.86
CA ALA A 140 -4.25 12.40 -3.18
C ALA A 140 -4.35 11.42 -4.35
N HIS A 141 -4.21 10.11 -4.10
CA HIS A 141 -4.34 9.07 -5.12
C HIS A 141 -5.78 8.62 -5.36
N ASP A 142 -6.74 9.11 -4.58
CA ASP A 142 -8.15 8.79 -4.80
C ASP A 142 -8.68 9.46 -6.08
N PRO A 143 -9.57 8.79 -6.85
CA PRO A 143 -10.10 9.32 -8.11
C PRO A 143 -10.84 10.66 -8.02
N TRP A 144 -11.32 11.03 -6.83
CA TRP A 144 -12.05 12.26 -6.55
C TRP A 144 -11.20 13.31 -5.82
N SER A 145 -9.92 13.04 -5.54
CA SER A 145 -9.03 13.94 -4.81
C SER A 145 -7.88 14.45 -5.67
N SER A 146 -7.12 15.39 -5.13
CA SER A 146 -5.92 15.97 -5.73
C SER A 146 -4.90 16.29 -4.64
N SER A 147 -3.63 16.51 -5.01
CA SER A 147 -2.59 16.90 -4.03
C SER A 147 -2.94 18.18 -3.27
N SER A 148 -3.61 19.13 -3.93
CA SER A 148 -4.10 20.36 -3.30
C SER A 148 -5.22 20.07 -2.31
N SER A 149 -6.25 19.31 -2.71
CA SER A 149 -7.36 18.89 -1.85
C SER A 149 -6.87 18.14 -0.62
N ALA A 150 -5.93 17.21 -0.79
CA ALA A 150 -5.38 16.43 0.31
C ALA A 150 -4.61 17.32 1.30
N ALA A 151 -3.84 18.29 0.82
CA ALA A 151 -3.13 19.24 1.67
C ALA A 151 -4.09 20.11 2.51
N VAL A 152 -5.14 20.65 1.88
CA VAL A 152 -6.18 21.42 2.59
C VAL A 152 -6.94 20.54 3.58
N ALA A 153 -7.30 19.32 3.20
CA ALA A 153 -7.97 18.37 4.10
C ALA A 153 -7.11 18.06 5.33
N HIS A 154 -5.80 17.86 5.17
CA HIS A 154 -4.89 17.67 6.29
C HIS A 154 -4.77 18.92 7.17
N SER A 155 -4.67 20.12 6.59
CA SER A 155 -4.69 21.41 7.31
C SER A 155 -5.91 21.53 8.22
N ILE A 156 -7.11 21.29 7.67
CA ILE A 156 -8.38 21.31 8.41
C ILE A 156 -8.36 20.29 9.56
N LEU A 157 -7.97 19.05 9.28
CA LEU A 157 -7.98 17.95 10.26
C LEU A 157 -7.01 18.19 11.41
N ASP A 158 -5.81 18.68 11.13
CA ASP A 158 -4.80 18.94 12.15
C ASP A 158 -5.22 20.10 13.07
N LYS A 159 -5.87 21.13 12.52
CA LYS A 159 -6.45 22.23 13.30
C LYS A 159 -7.68 21.80 14.12
N GLN A 160 -8.53 20.89 13.62
CA GLN A 160 -9.75 20.44 14.32
C GLN A 160 -9.51 19.34 15.37
N LEU A 161 -8.44 18.56 15.22
CA LEU A 161 -8.15 17.40 16.06
C LEU A 161 -6.81 17.48 16.84
N PRO A 162 -6.52 18.60 17.53
CA PRO A 162 -5.34 18.68 18.39
C PRO A 162 -5.50 17.80 19.65
N ASP A 163 -6.73 17.66 20.16
CA ASP A 163 -7.03 16.83 21.32
C ASP A 163 -7.10 15.33 20.95
N LYS A 164 -6.32 14.53 21.68
CA LYS A 164 -6.30 13.06 21.56
C LYS A 164 -7.66 12.45 21.91
N GLY A 165 -8.36 12.98 22.90
CA GLY A 165 -9.68 12.47 23.32
C GLY A 165 -10.72 12.59 22.21
N LYS A 166 -10.88 13.79 21.64
CA LYS A 166 -11.75 14.04 20.48
C LYS A 166 -11.41 13.14 19.28
N LYS A 167 -10.12 12.95 18.99
CA LYS A 167 -9.66 12.08 17.90
C LYS A 167 -10.06 10.61 18.10
N ILE A 168 -9.87 10.07 19.30
CA ILE A 168 -10.28 8.70 19.65
C ILE A 168 -11.79 8.54 19.51
N ALA A 169 -12.57 9.52 19.98
CA ALA A 169 -14.03 9.48 19.89
C ALA A 169 -14.51 9.54 18.43
N LEU A 170 -13.90 10.39 17.60
CA LEU A 170 -14.21 10.46 16.16
C LEU A 170 -13.95 9.11 15.48
N ILE A 171 -12.80 8.49 15.73
CA ILE A 171 -12.45 7.23 15.06
C ILE A 171 -13.34 6.08 15.55
N THR A 172 -13.45 5.87 16.86
CA THR A 172 -14.17 4.70 17.38
C THR A 172 -15.69 4.81 17.20
N SER A 173 -16.27 5.96 17.54
CA SER A 173 -17.73 6.15 17.52
C SER A 173 -18.22 6.51 16.12
N THR A 174 -17.69 7.58 15.51
CA THR A 174 -18.23 8.09 14.25
C THR A 174 -17.78 7.25 13.06
N ILE A 175 -16.47 7.01 12.94
CA ILE A 175 -15.92 6.33 11.76
C ILE A 175 -16.20 4.83 11.84
N ILE A 176 -15.67 4.13 12.84
CA ILE A 176 -15.72 2.67 12.85
C ILE A 176 -17.13 2.16 13.16
N SER A 177 -17.75 2.65 14.24
CA SER A 177 -19.03 2.10 14.70
C SER A 177 -20.21 2.56 13.85
N ASN A 178 -20.30 3.86 13.52
CA ASN A 178 -21.47 4.42 12.87
C ASN A 178 -21.39 4.43 11.34
N PHE A 179 -20.18 4.46 10.75
CA PHE A 179 -20.01 4.54 9.31
C PHE A 179 -19.50 3.24 8.68
N LEU A 180 -18.34 2.73 9.09
CA LEU A 180 -17.72 1.56 8.46
C LEU A 180 -18.48 0.27 8.80
N ARG A 181 -18.81 0.03 10.07
CA ARG A 181 -19.44 -1.24 10.47
C ARG A 181 -20.73 -1.56 9.70
N PRO A 182 -21.68 -0.62 9.49
CA PRO A 182 -22.85 -0.87 8.64
C PRO A 182 -22.47 -1.24 7.20
N LEU A 183 -21.52 -0.52 6.59
CA LEU A 183 -21.12 -0.72 5.19
C LEU A 183 -20.46 -2.09 4.95
N PHE A 184 -19.67 -2.58 5.91
CA PHE A 184 -18.92 -3.84 5.79
C PHE A 184 -19.67 -5.05 6.36
N SER A 185 -20.79 -4.84 7.06
CA SER A 185 -21.50 -5.91 7.80
C SER A 185 -21.94 -7.10 6.94
N LYS A 186 -22.32 -6.85 5.68
CA LYS A 186 -22.82 -7.87 4.73
C LYS A 186 -21.71 -8.62 3.99
N SER A 187 -20.51 -8.05 3.91
CA SER A 187 -19.34 -8.59 3.20
C SER A 187 -18.23 -9.04 4.16
N ARG A 188 -18.56 -9.20 5.44
CA ARG A 188 -17.63 -9.68 6.48
C ARG A 188 -17.26 -11.16 6.24
N PRO A 189 -15.98 -11.54 6.36
CA PRO A 189 -15.56 -12.93 6.20
C PRO A 189 -16.10 -13.83 7.32
N ALA A 190 -16.35 -15.10 6.98
CA ALA A 190 -16.87 -16.09 7.93
C ALA A 190 -15.83 -16.56 8.97
N THR A 191 -14.55 -16.23 8.77
CA THR A 191 -13.41 -16.57 9.64
C THR A 191 -13.36 -15.73 10.92
N VAL A 192 -14.13 -14.64 11.00
CA VAL A 192 -14.24 -13.77 12.17
C VAL A 192 -15.68 -13.56 12.59
N THR A 193 -15.92 -13.26 13.87
CA THR A 193 -17.23 -12.90 14.42
C THR A 193 -17.58 -11.44 14.12
N ALA A 194 -18.82 -11.03 14.38
CA ALA A 194 -19.25 -9.64 14.19
C ALA A 194 -18.55 -8.65 15.13
N SER A 195 -17.86 -9.15 16.16
CA SER A 195 -17.00 -8.39 17.06
C SER A 195 -15.52 -8.41 16.65
N GLY A 196 -15.18 -9.01 15.51
CA GLY A 196 -13.81 -9.07 14.97
C GLY A 196 -12.87 -10.05 15.65
N ARG A 197 -13.41 -10.97 16.47
CA ARG A 197 -12.64 -12.09 17.03
C ARG A 197 -12.62 -13.26 16.05
N LYS A 198 -11.62 -14.13 16.14
CA LYS A 198 -11.61 -15.40 15.38
C LYS A 198 -12.89 -16.18 15.64
N ALA A 199 -13.53 -16.68 14.57
CA ALA A 199 -14.73 -17.49 14.69
C ALA A 199 -14.35 -18.94 15.04
N GLU A 200 -14.97 -19.51 16.06
CA GLU A 200 -14.82 -20.94 16.41
C GLU A 200 -15.60 -21.85 15.45
N PHE A 201 -16.66 -21.31 14.84
CA PHE A 201 -17.50 -22.01 13.86
C PHE A 201 -17.65 -21.14 12.62
N VAL A 202 -17.52 -21.75 11.44
CA VAL A 202 -17.75 -21.07 10.16
C VAL A 202 -19.25 -20.86 10.00
N GLU A 203 -19.72 -19.62 10.22
CA GLU A 203 -21.10 -19.25 9.93
C GLU A 203 -21.27 -19.16 8.40
N THR A 204 -22.17 -19.94 7.83
CA THR A 204 -22.58 -19.78 6.43
C THR A 204 -23.24 -18.41 6.25
N SER A 205 -22.93 -17.75 5.13
CA SER A 205 -23.53 -16.44 4.83
C SER A 205 -25.05 -16.55 4.88
N ARG A 206 -25.69 -15.65 5.62
CA ARG A 206 -27.17 -15.60 5.75
C ARG A 206 -27.87 -15.31 4.41
N TYR A 207 -27.11 -14.94 3.38
CA TYR A 207 -27.59 -14.62 2.05
C TYR A 207 -27.29 -15.71 1.01
N ALA A 208 -26.48 -16.72 1.36
CA ALA A 208 -26.15 -17.80 0.43
C ALA A 208 -27.40 -18.66 0.12
N GLY A 209 -27.82 -18.67 -1.15
CA GLY A 209 -28.92 -19.51 -1.65
C GLY A 209 -30.33 -18.94 -1.46
N SER A 210 -30.48 -17.64 -1.22
CA SER A 210 -31.80 -16.98 -1.17
C SER A 210 -32.40 -16.79 -2.57
N PHE A 211 -33.73 -16.93 -2.71
CA PHE A 211 -34.46 -16.71 -3.97
C PHE A 211 -34.35 -15.27 -4.52
N ASN A 212 -33.99 -14.31 -3.66
CA ASN A 212 -33.60 -12.94 -4.02
C ASN A 212 -32.13 -12.75 -3.65
N ASP A 213 -31.22 -13.31 -4.44
CA ASP A 213 -29.79 -13.14 -4.20
C ASP A 213 -29.43 -11.65 -4.36
N PRO A 214 -28.98 -10.96 -3.31
CA PRO A 214 -28.67 -9.54 -3.38
C PRO A 214 -27.56 -9.30 -4.41
N SER A 215 -27.62 -8.20 -5.15
CA SER A 215 -26.55 -7.86 -6.10
C SER A 215 -25.23 -7.61 -5.36
N GLU A 216 -24.08 -7.72 -6.04
CA GLU A 216 -22.78 -7.38 -5.45
C GLU A 216 -22.76 -5.95 -4.88
N GLN A 217 -23.46 -5.01 -5.53
CA GLN A 217 -23.61 -3.63 -5.06
C GLN A 217 -24.32 -3.54 -3.70
N ASP A 218 -25.33 -4.39 -3.46
CA ASP A 218 -26.07 -4.44 -2.19
C ASP A 218 -25.26 -5.08 -1.05
N LEU A 219 -24.33 -5.98 -1.40
CA LEU A 219 -23.45 -6.68 -0.47
C LEU A 219 -22.17 -5.90 -0.14
N LYS A 220 -21.69 -5.09 -1.09
CA LYS A 220 -20.46 -4.30 -0.99
C LYS A 220 -20.69 -2.82 -1.31
N PRO A 221 -21.54 -2.11 -0.53
CA PRO A 221 -21.79 -0.68 -0.76
C PRO A 221 -20.51 0.15 -0.61
N TRP A 222 -19.54 -0.29 0.21
CA TRP A 222 -18.21 0.33 0.36
C TRP A 222 -17.36 0.27 -0.92
N LYS A 223 -17.58 -0.72 -1.79
CA LYS A 223 -16.83 -0.89 -3.04
C LYS A 223 -17.41 -0.06 -4.17
N HIS A 224 -18.73 0.09 -4.19
CA HIS A 224 -19.45 0.71 -5.31
C HIS A 224 -19.88 2.13 -5.00
N SER A 225 -20.77 2.33 -4.03
CA SER A 225 -21.36 3.65 -3.74
C SER A 225 -20.49 4.53 -2.84
N TYR A 226 -19.81 3.91 -1.86
CA TYR A 226 -19.07 4.59 -0.79
C TYR A 226 -17.58 4.26 -0.85
N ARG A 227 -16.95 4.41 -2.02
CA ARG A 227 -15.53 4.08 -2.26
C ARG A 227 -14.56 4.77 -1.30
N TYR A 228 -14.91 5.98 -0.87
CA TYR A 228 -14.14 6.75 0.11
C TYR A 228 -14.08 6.10 1.51
N ALA A 229 -14.89 5.07 1.77
CA ALA A 229 -14.79 4.29 3.00
C ALA A 229 -13.40 3.67 3.20
N ILE A 230 -12.69 3.31 2.11
CA ILE A 230 -11.34 2.78 2.19
C ILE A 230 -10.36 3.87 2.66
N SER A 231 -10.47 5.09 2.12
CA SER A 231 -9.67 6.26 2.53
C SER A 231 -9.92 6.66 3.98
N VAL A 232 -11.18 6.64 4.39
CA VAL A 232 -11.57 6.88 5.78
C VAL A 232 -10.98 5.83 6.73
N PHE A 233 -10.99 4.56 6.32
CA PHE A 233 -10.41 3.48 7.11
C PHE A 233 -8.87 3.57 7.19
N GLU A 234 -8.21 3.83 6.06
CA GLU A 234 -6.76 4.08 5.99
C GLU A 234 -6.34 5.23 6.91
N TRP A 235 -7.05 6.35 6.85
CA TRP A 235 -6.82 7.49 7.74
C TRP A 235 -6.99 7.09 9.21
N ALA A 236 -8.06 6.36 9.55
CA ALA A 236 -8.32 5.89 10.91
C ALA A 236 -7.17 5.01 11.43
N VAL A 237 -6.65 4.09 10.62
CA VAL A 237 -5.50 3.25 10.98
C VAL A 237 -4.24 4.10 11.18
N SER A 238 -3.93 5.00 10.24
CA SER A 238 -2.72 5.84 10.31
C SER A 238 -2.68 6.78 11.52
N LYS A 239 -3.84 7.25 11.99
CA LYS A 239 -3.98 8.15 13.14
C LYS A 239 -4.20 7.42 14.48
N SER A 240 -4.31 6.08 14.46
CA SER A 240 -4.40 5.28 15.68
C SER A 240 -3.02 5.01 16.24
N ASP A 241 -2.83 5.22 17.54
CA ASP A 241 -1.58 4.88 18.23
C ASP A 241 -1.62 3.47 18.85
N HIS A 242 -0.49 3.06 19.43
CA HIS A 242 -0.37 1.75 20.10
C HIS A 242 -1.43 1.54 21.19
N ASP A 243 -1.72 2.57 22.01
CA ASP A 243 -2.73 2.46 23.09
C ASP A 243 -4.13 2.23 22.51
N MET A 244 -4.48 2.97 21.46
CA MET A 244 -5.77 2.86 20.81
C MET A 244 -5.98 1.50 20.15
N LEU A 245 -5.00 1.01 19.38
CA LEU A 245 -5.10 -0.30 18.73
C LEU A 245 -5.07 -1.43 19.76
N SER A 246 -4.30 -1.31 20.85
CA SER A 246 -4.28 -2.34 21.90
C SER A 246 -5.68 -2.62 22.49
N LYS A 247 -6.53 -1.59 22.56
CA LYS A 247 -7.89 -1.65 23.13
C LYS A 247 -8.97 -1.94 22.08
N HIS A 248 -8.84 -1.35 20.89
CA HIS A 248 -9.92 -1.32 19.90
C HIS A 248 -9.64 -2.12 18.62
N TRP A 249 -8.53 -2.86 18.52
CA TRP A 249 -8.16 -3.64 17.32
C TRP A 249 -9.32 -4.44 16.71
N HIS A 250 -10.17 -5.01 17.56
CA HIS A 250 -11.30 -5.87 17.20
C HIS A 250 -12.33 -5.16 16.32
N GLN A 251 -12.38 -3.83 16.36
CA GLN A 251 -13.28 -3.04 15.51
C GLN A 251 -12.71 -2.81 14.10
N TYR A 252 -11.38 -2.89 13.94
CA TYR A 252 -10.68 -2.75 12.66
C TYR A 252 -10.62 -4.06 11.89
N THR A 253 -10.47 -5.19 12.61
CA THR A 253 -10.24 -6.52 12.03
C THR A 253 -11.27 -6.92 10.97
N PRO A 254 -12.60 -6.78 11.17
CA PRO A 254 -13.58 -7.16 10.14
C PRO A 254 -13.42 -6.36 8.84
N VAL A 255 -13.21 -5.05 8.95
CA VAL A 255 -13.05 -4.16 7.80
C VAL A 255 -11.78 -4.53 7.04
N LEU A 256 -10.67 -4.72 7.78
CA LEU A 256 -9.38 -5.07 7.18
C LEU A 256 -9.42 -6.42 6.48
N LEU A 257 -10.01 -7.46 7.09
CA LEU A 257 -10.12 -8.77 6.45
C LEU A 257 -11.05 -8.74 5.22
N THR A 258 -12.17 -8.01 5.25
CA THR A 258 -13.00 -7.83 4.05
C THR A 258 -12.21 -7.19 2.91
N LEU A 259 -11.38 -6.19 3.19
CA LEU A 259 -10.54 -5.54 2.17
C LEU A 259 -9.44 -6.49 1.66
N LEU A 260 -8.82 -7.27 2.54
CA LEU A 260 -7.81 -8.26 2.18
C LEU A 260 -8.37 -9.41 1.34
N ASP A 261 -9.66 -9.74 1.44
CA ASP A 261 -10.32 -10.75 0.61
C ASP A 261 -10.66 -10.24 -0.81
N GLU A 262 -10.61 -8.93 -1.06
CA GLU A 262 -11.03 -8.36 -2.35
C GLU A 262 -9.99 -8.62 -3.46
N PRO A 263 -10.36 -9.22 -4.62
CA PRO A 263 -9.40 -9.59 -5.66
C PRO A 263 -8.91 -8.43 -6.53
N GLN A 264 -9.58 -7.27 -6.51
CA GLN A 264 -9.21 -6.12 -7.34
C GLN A 264 -7.84 -5.57 -6.92
N THR A 265 -6.91 -5.42 -7.88
CA THR A 265 -5.49 -5.12 -7.64
C THR A 265 -5.25 -3.83 -6.83
N ASP A 266 -5.88 -2.71 -7.21
CA ASP A 266 -5.77 -1.42 -6.50
C ASP A 266 -6.26 -1.51 -5.05
N ILE A 267 -7.40 -2.19 -4.82
CA ILE A 267 -7.94 -2.41 -3.48
C ILE A 267 -7.04 -3.36 -2.68
N LYS A 268 -6.56 -4.45 -3.29
CA LYS A 268 -5.70 -5.45 -2.64
C LYS A 268 -4.38 -4.82 -2.17
N VAL A 269 -3.69 -4.10 -3.04
CA VAL A 269 -2.43 -3.41 -2.71
C VAL A 269 -2.66 -2.40 -1.59
N ARG A 270 -3.72 -1.61 -1.67
CA ARG A 270 -4.07 -0.64 -0.62
C ARG A 270 -4.40 -1.33 0.71
N ALA A 271 -5.14 -2.43 0.69
CA ALA A 271 -5.47 -3.22 1.87
C ALA A 271 -4.20 -3.79 2.55
N LEU A 272 -3.22 -4.25 1.77
CA LEU A 272 -1.94 -4.75 2.28
C LEU A 272 -1.09 -3.63 2.92
N HIS A 273 -1.11 -2.42 2.37
CA HIS A 273 -0.47 -1.26 3.00
C HIS A 273 -1.17 -0.85 4.30
N ILE A 274 -2.51 -0.81 4.31
CA ILE A 274 -3.29 -0.55 5.54
C ILE A 274 -3.01 -1.62 6.58
N PHE A 275 -2.94 -2.90 6.18
CA PHE A 275 -2.56 -4.00 7.05
C PHE A 275 -1.18 -3.77 7.66
N SER A 276 -0.19 -3.40 6.85
CA SER A 276 1.18 -3.20 7.32
C SER A 276 1.26 -2.09 8.37
N ALA A 277 0.55 -0.97 8.13
CA ALA A 277 0.45 0.13 9.09
C ALA A 277 -0.29 -0.27 10.38
N PHE A 278 -1.35 -1.07 10.26
CA PHE A 278 -2.10 -1.59 11.40
C PHE A 278 -1.25 -2.55 12.24
N TRP A 279 -0.56 -3.50 11.60
CA TRP A 279 0.22 -4.54 12.26
C TRP A 279 1.42 -3.96 13.01
N GLU A 280 2.15 -3.03 12.40
CA GLU A 280 3.28 -2.32 13.02
C GLU A 280 2.89 -1.61 14.33
N ARG A 281 1.68 -1.03 14.38
CA ARG A 281 1.17 -0.31 15.54
C ARG A 281 0.49 -1.22 16.56
N CYS A 282 0.31 -2.50 16.27
CA CYS A 282 -0.21 -3.45 17.26
C CYS A 282 0.91 -3.86 18.23
N PRO A 283 0.63 -3.95 19.54
CA PRO A 283 1.57 -4.50 20.51
C PRO A 283 2.12 -5.87 20.09
N PRO A 284 3.44 -6.10 20.17
CA PRO A 284 4.07 -7.35 19.77
C PRO A 284 3.42 -8.56 20.44
N GLY A 285 3.10 -9.59 19.66
CA GLY A 285 2.51 -10.83 20.14
C GLY A 285 1.01 -10.77 20.48
N GLN A 286 0.37 -9.60 20.50
CA GLN A 286 -1.05 -9.48 20.83
C GLN A 286 -1.94 -10.23 19.83
N MET A 287 -1.68 -10.04 18.53
CA MET A 287 -2.45 -10.70 17.46
C MET A 287 -2.27 -12.22 17.47
N ALA A 288 -1.08 -12.70 17.84
CA ALA A 288 -0.82 -14.13 18.00
C ALA A 288 -1.57 -14.71 19.21
N ALA A 289 -1.59 -14.00 20.34
CA ALA A 289 -2.28 -14.44 21.56
C ALA A 289 -3.80 -14.61 21.37
N VAL A 290 -4.42 -13.80 20.51
CA VAL A 290 -5.85 -13.90 20.17
C VAL A 290 -6.14 -14.78 18.95
N GLY A 291 -5.12 -15.43 18.39
CA GLY A 291 -5.23 -16.31 17.23
C GLY A 291 -5.53 -15.62 15.90
N LEU A 292 -5.45 -14.29 15.85
CA LEU A 292 -5.67 -13.51 14.62
C LEU A 292 -4.48 -13.51 13.68
N ALA A 293 -3.26 -13.78 14.17
CA ALA A 293 -2.09 -13.93 13.31
C ALA A 293 -2.35 -14.97 12.20
N ASP A 294 -2.90 -16.14 12.56
CA ASP A 294 -3.26 -17.19 11.60
C ASP A 294 -4.36 -16.74 10.62
N VAL A 295 -5.33 -15.95 11.10
CA VAL A 295 -6.44 -15.47 10.26
C VAL A 295 -5.94 -14.47 9.22
N PHE A 296 -5.05 -13.56 9.61
CA PHE A 296 -4.40 -12.64 8.67
C PHE A 296 -3.46 -13.36 7.73
N GLU A 297 -2.69 -14.36 8.21
CA GLU A 297 -1.87 -15.21 7.33
C GLU A 297 -2.74 -15.85 6.25
N GLN A 298 -3.88 -16.46 6.62
CA GLN A 298 -4.80 -17.10 5.68
C GLN A 298 -5.45 -16.13 4.68
N ALA A 299 -5.70 -14.88 5.08
CA ALA A 299 -6.27 -13.86 4.19
C ALA A 299 -5.23 -13.28 3.22
N ILE A 300 -3.97 -13.15 3.66
CA ILE A 300 -2.90 -12.52 2.87
C ILE A 300 -2.20 -13.54 1.97
N PHE A 301 -1.99 -14.77 2.44
CA PHE A 301 -1.21 -15.77 1.72
C PHE A 301 -1.68 -16.00 0.27
N PRO A 302 -2.98 -16.06 -0.05
CA PRO A 302 -3.42 -16.21 -1.43
C PRO A 302 -2.90 -15.11 -2.38
N ALA A 303 -2.62 -13.91 -1.88
CA ALA A 303 -2.08 -12.81 -2.68
C ALA A 303 -0.68 -13.10 -3.26
N VAL A 304 0.12 -13.99 -2.65
CA VAL A 304 1.44 -14.36 -3.20
C VAL A 304 1.35 -15.29 -4.41
N LEU A 305 0.14 -15.75 -4.75
CA LEU A 305 -0.16 -16.62 -5.88
C LEU A 305 -0.90 -15.88 -7.00
N TYR A 306 -0.95 -14.54 -6.95
CA TYR A 306 -1.43 -13.71 -8.05
C TYR A 306 -0.31 -13.61 -9.08
N LEU A 307 -0.35 -14.51 -10.07
CA LEU A 307 0.72 -14.75 -11.03
C LEU A 307 0.21 -14.58 -12.48
N PRO A 308 1.10 -14.30 -13.46
CA PRO A 308 0.82 -14.11 -14.89
C PRO A 308 -0.17 -15.06 -15.56
N THR A 309 -0.30 -16.30 -15.08
CA THR A 309 -1.28 -17.25 -15.61
C THR A 309 -2.72 -16.73 -15.52
N LEU A 310 -3.04 -15.94 -14.50
CA LEU A 310 -4.39 -15.41 -14.23
C LEU A 310 -4.42 -13.89 -13.98
N THR A 311 -3.29 -13.28 -13.65
CA THR A 311 -3.16 -11.86 -13.29
C THR A 311 -2.05 -11.24 -14.13
N PRO A 312 -2.24 -10.10 -14.81
CA PRO A 312 -1.18 -9.45 -15.58
C PRO A 312 0.15 -9.30 -14.82
N GLU A 313 1.29 -9.32 -15.52
CA GLU A 313 2.62 -9.31 -14.88
C GLU A 313 2.84 -8.06 -14.02
N ASP A 314 2.43 -6.89 -14.51
CA ASP A 314 2.53 -5.61 -13.79
C ASP A 314 1.65 -5.59 -12.53
N GLU A 315 0.43 -6.12 -12.61
CA GLU A 315 -0.47 -6.27 -11.46
C GLU A 315 0.09 -7.28 -10.44
N SER A 316 0.64 -8.40 -10.93
CA SER A 316 1.29 -9.42 -10.10
C SER A 316 2.45 -8.80 -9.31
N ILE A 317 3.35 -8.06 -9.97
CA ILE A 317 4.48 -7.40 -9.32
C ILE A 317 4.01 -6.42 -8.24
N GLN A 318 2.96 -5.63 -8.50
CA GLN A 318 2.39 -4.70 -7.52
C GLN A 318 1.87 -5.43 -6.28
N ILE A 319 1.09 -6.51 -6.47
CA ILE A 319 0.52 -7.28 -5.36
C ILE A 319 1.62 -7.99 -4.57
N LEU A 320 2.56 -8.65 -5.24
CA LEU A 320 3.67 -9.37 -4.57
C LEU A 320 4.55 -8.42 -3.74
N ASN A 321 4.81 -7.21 -4.26
CA ASN A 321 5.59 -6.21 -3.53
C ASN A 321 4.90 -5.71 -2.27
N ALA A 322 3.57 -5.76 -2.18
CA ALA A 322 2.82 -5.44 -0.97
C ALA A 322 2.59 -6.68 -0.06
N ALA A 323 2.39 -7.86 -0.65
CA ALA A 323 2.01 -9.07 0.07
C ALA A 323 3.18 -9.71 0.85
N TYR A 324 4.36 -9.81 0.23
CA TYR A 324 5.52 -10.41 0.92
C TYR A 324 5.95 -9.63 2.17
N PRO A 325 6.07 -8.28 2.14
CA PRO A 325 6.39 -7.53 3.35
C PRO A 325 5.34 -7.70 4.47
N ALA A 326 4.05 -7.78 4.12
CA ALA A 326 2.99 -8.05 5.09
C ALA A 326 3.15 -9.44 5.75
N LEU A 327 3.47 -10.47 4.96
CA LEU A 327 3.76 -11.82 5.49
C LEU A 327 5.06 -11.86 6.31
N PHE A 328 6.08 -11.10 5.93
CA PHE A 328 7.32 -10.97 6.71
C PHE A 328 7.05 -10.37 8.09
N GLN A 329 6.18 -9.35 8.18
CA GLN A 329 5.74 -8.79 9.46
C GLN A 329 5.00 -9.82 10.34
N ILE A 330 4.13 -10.65 9.75
CA ILE A 330 3.45 -11.75 10.48
C ILE A 330 4.47 -12.78 10.97
N ALA A 331 5.46 -13.11 10.14
CA ALA A 331 6.56 -14.00 10.47
C ALA A 331 7.53 -13.44 11.52
N GLY A 332 7.37 -12.17 11.93
CA GLY A 332 8.22 -11.51 12.93
C GLY A 332 9.59 -11.11 12.40
N MET A 333 9.71 -10.90 11.08
CA MET A 333 10.92 -10.37 10.46
C MET A 333 10.95 -8.84 10.56
N ALA A 334 12.15 -8.26 10.41
CA ALA A 334 12.30 -6.81 10.40
C ALA A 334 11.54 -6.17 9.23
N TYR A 335 11.00 -4.98 9.45
CA TYR A 335 10.25 -4.21 8.45
C TYR A 335 10.63 -2.73 8.58
N PRO A 336 10.87 -2.01 7.45
CA PRO A 336 10.73 -2.46 6.06
C PRO A 336 11.78 -3.50 5.65
N GLU A 337 11.46 -4.26 4.60
CA GLU A 337 12.31 -5.36 4.09
C GLU A 337 13.76 -4.92 3.79
N ALA A 338 13.96 -3.66 3.40
CA ALA A 338 15.26 -3.07 3.14
C ALA A 338 16.22 -3.11 4.36
N GLU A 339 15.69 -3.21 5.59
CA GLU A 339 16.49 -3.37 6.80
C GLU A 339 17.11 -4.77 6.92
N ILE A 340 16.66 -5.75 6.12
CA ILE A 340 17.15 -7.12 6.09
C ILE A 340 18.28 -7.30 5.04
N ALA A 341 19.12 -6.27 4.89
CA ALA A 341 20.22 -6.29 3.93
C ALA A 341 21.37 -7.22 4.37
N GLU A 342 21.54 -7.44 5.67
CA GLU A 342 22.65 -8.23 6.23
C GLU A 342 22.16 -9.46 7.02
N PRO A 343 22.92 -10.57 7.00
CA PRO A 343 22.60 -11.78 7.75
C PRO A 343 22.42 -11.57 9.25
N VAL A 344 21.26 -11.97 9.77
CA VAL A 344 20.99 -12.03 11.21
C VAL A 344 21.76 -13.21 11.81
N LYS A 345 22.68 -12.91 12.73
CA LYS A 345 23.57 -13.93 13.35
C LYS A 345 22.82 -14.91 14.25
N GLN A 346 21.82 -14.42 15.00
CA GLN A 346 21.06 -15.22 15.97
C GLN A 346 19.56 -15.01 15.77
N PRO A 347 18.95 -15.69 14.77
CA PRO A 347 17.53 -15.58 14.48
C PRO A 347 16.70 -16.19 15.62
N ALA A 348 15.85 -15.38 16.25
CA ALA A 348 14.96 -15.79 17.32
C ALA A 348 13.50 -15.78 16.84
N PHE A 349 13.01 -16.94 16.39
CA PHE A 349 11.63 -17.11 15.94
C PHE A 349 10.91 -18.18 16.77
N THR A 350 9.64 -17.92 17.08
CA THR A 350 8.72 -18.89 17.68
C THR A 350 8.45 -20.06 16.72
N HIS A 351 7.84 -21.15 17.22
CA HIS A 351 7.48 -22.28 16.36
C HIS A 351 6.48 -21.90 15.26
N SER A 352 5.47 -21.08 15.58
CA SER A 352 4.49 -20.58 14.60
C SER A 352 5.15 -19.71 13.53
N GLN A 353 6.00 -18.75 13.94
CA GLN A 353 6.73 -17.89 13.00
C GLN A 353 7.61 -18.70 12.04
N ARG A 354 8.32 -19.73 12.54
CA ARG A 354 9.12 -20.62 11.69
C ARG A 354 8.26 -21.38 10.68
N LYS A 355 7.06 -21.79 11.06
CA LYS A 355 6.11 -22.45 10.16
C LYS A 355 5.63 -21.48 9.08
N THR A 356 5.26 -20.26 9.44
CA THR A 356 4.88 -19.20 8.49
C THR A 356 6.02 -18.90 7.52
N ILE A 357 7.27 -18.77 8.00
CA ILE A 357 8.48 -18.62 7.16
C ILE A 357 8.62 -19.77 6.16
N ASP A 358 8.45 -21.02 6.63
CA ASP A 358 8.55 -22.18 5.76
C ASP A 358 7.46 -22.19 4.69
N ASN A 359 6.24 -21.80 5.03
CA ASN A 359 5.15 -21.65 4.07
C ASN A 359 5.47 -20.56 3.05
N ILE A 360 5.95 -19.39 3.48
CA ILE A 360 6.32 -18.29 2.59
C ILE A 360 7.38 -18.74 1.57
N ILE A 361 8.40 -19.47 2.01
CA ILE A 361 9.45 -19.98 1.12
C ILE A 361 8.90 -21.05 0.19
N ARG A 362 8.26 -22.09 0.74
CA ARG A 362 7.91 -23.30 -0.01
C ARG A 362 6.67 -23.14 -0.87
N GLU A 363 5.61 -22.60 -0.30
CA GLU A 363 4.30 -22.49 -0.92
C GLU A 363 4.08 -21.10 -1.54
N GLY A 364 4.91 -20.11 -1.19
CA GLY A 364 4.89 -18.77 -1.78
C GLY A 364 5.97 -18.59 -2.84
N LEU A 365 7.20 -18.29 -2.43
CA LEU A 365 8.30 -17.91 -3.31
C LEU A 365 8.66 -18.99 -4.32
N LEU A 366 8.87 -20.23 -3.87
CA LEU A 366 9.29 -21.33 -4.75
C LEU A 366 8.17 -21.80 -5.67
N VAL A 367 6.92 -21.80 -5.21
CA VAL A 367 5.76 -22.07 -6.08
C VAL A 367 5.60 -20.95 -7.09
N GLY A 368 5.66 -19.69 -6.66
CA GLY A 368 5.60 -18.51 -7.53
C GLY A 368 6.63 -18.57 -8.65
N TYR A 369 7.91 -18.73 -8.28
CA TYR A 369 9.02 -18.88 -9.22
C TYR A 369 8.76 -19.95 -10.30
N ARG A 370 8.33 -21.16 -9.89
CA ARG A 370 8.09 -22.28 -10.82
C ARG A 370 6.98 -22.01 -11.85
N HIS A 371 6.07 -21.08 -11.56
CA HIS A 371 4.97 -20.71 -12.47
C HIS A 371 5.27 -19.42 -13.25
N THR A 372 6.44 -18.81 -13.06
CA THR A 372 6.83 -17.54 -13.69
C THR A 372 8.13 -17.63 -14.48
N ASN A 373 8.52 -18.84 -14.94
CA ASN A 373 9.78 -19.06 -15.64
C ASN A 373 9.99 -18.11 -16.84
N GLU A 374 8.91 -17.72 -17.53
CA GLU A 374 8.95 -16.82 -18.69
C GLU A 374 8.94 -15.32 -18.33
N HIS A 375 8.73 -14.97 -17.06
CA HIS A 375 8.59 -13.59 -16.57
C HIS A 375 9.80 -13.16 -15.77
N ILE A 376 10.81 -12.64 -16.48
CA ILE A 376 12.12 -12.33 -15.89
C ILE A 376 12.08 -11.26 -14.79
N GLN A 377 11.13 -10.32 -14.86
CA GLN A 377 10.96 -9.28 -13.82
C GLN A 377 10.44 -9.90 -12.51
N LEU A 378 9.57 -10.91 -12.61
CA LEU A 378 9.10 -11.67 -11.45
C LEU A 378 10.23 -12.51 -10.85
N ASN A 379 11.10 -13.10 -11.68
CA ASN A 379 12.28 -13.81 -11.18
C ASN A 379 13.20 -12.89 -10.37
N GLU A 380 13.43 -11.66 -10.84
CA GLU A 380 14.15 -10.64 -10.06
C GLU A 380 13.43 -10.34 -8.73
N CYS A 381 12.11 -10.13 -8.78
CA CYS A 381 11.30 -9.88 -7.59
C CYS A 381 11.45 -11.02 -6.56
N PHE A 382 11.27 -12.28 -6.98
CA PHE A 382 11.41 -13.43 -6.10
C PHE A 382 12.83 -13.58 -5.54
N CYS A 383 13.88 -13.33 -6.33
CA CYS A 383 15.25 -13.32 -5.84
C CYS A 383 15.45 -12.27 -4.75
N LYS A 384 14.96 -11.04 -4.95
CA LYS A 384 15.04 -9.96 -3.94
C LYS A 384 14.31 -10.35 -2.66
N LYS A 385 13.09 -10.88 -2.74
CA LYS A 385 12.35 -11.37 -1.56
C LYS A 385 13.06 -12.53 -0.87
N MET A 386 13.68 -13.43 -1.65
CA MET A 386 14.44 -14.56 -1.13
C MET A 386 15.74 -14.11 -0.44
N VAL A 387 16.41 -13.07 -0.93
CA VAL A 387 17.58 -12.46 -0.24
C VAL A 387 17.17 -12.01 1.15
N SER A 388 16.09 -11.24 1.25
CA SER A 388 15.59 -10.71 2.52
C SER A 388 15.20 -11.83 3.49
N ILE A 389 14.50 -12.87 3.01
CA ILE A 389 14.14 -13.99 3.90
C ILE A 389 15.37 -14.76 4.37
N VAL A 390 16.33 -15.04 3.48
CA VAL A 390 17.57 -15.75 3.83
C VAL A 390 18.40 -14.96 4.84
N ASN A 391 18.58 -13.67 4.62
CA ASN A 391 19.29 -12.80 5.56
C ASN A 391 18.58 -12.73 6.92
N GLY A 392 17.25 -12.60 6.93
CA GLY A 392 16.48 -12.47 8.16
C GLY A 392 16.46 -13.75 9.01
N ILE A 393 16.47 -14.92 8.37
CA ILE A 393 16.46 -16.22 9.07
C ILE A 393 17.85 -16.83 9.27
N GLY A 394 18.89 -16.23 8.67
CA GLY A 394 20.27 -16.65 8.79
C GLY A 394 20.47 -18.15 8.55
N ILE A 395 21.16 -18.82 9.47
CA ILE A 395 21.50 -20.25 9.38
C ILE A 395 20.26 -21.17 9.25
N LEU A 396 19.05 -20.71 9.62
CA LEU A 396 17.84 -21.51 9.47
C LEU A 396 17.47 -21.74 8.00
N ALA A 397 18.02 -20.96 7.06
CA ALA A 397 17.87 -21.15 5.63
C ALA A 397 18.53 -22.44 5.10
N VAL A 398 19.42 -23.08 5.88
CA VAL A 398 20.16 -24.29 5.46
C VAL A 398 19.24 -25.41 4.93
N LYS A 399 18.04 -25.58 5.50
CA LYS A 399 17.09 -26.63 5.08
C LYS A 399 16.46 -26.37 3.70
N HIS A 400 16.63 -25.17 3.16
CA HIS A 400 16.09 -24.74 1.87
C HIS A 400 17.18 -24.68 0.78
N LEU A 401 18.45 -24.98 1.09
CA LEU A 401 19.57 -24.92 0.13
C LEU A 401 19.33 -25.73 -1.15
N LYS A 402 18.73 -26.92 -1.01
CA LYS A 402 18.40 -27.80 -2.13
C LYS A 402 17.43 -27.18 -3.14
N ASP A 403 16.69 -26.15 -2.73
CA ASP A 403 15.69 -25.46 -3.55
C ASP A 403 16.24 -24.08 -4.00
N ILE A 404 16.93 -23.36 -3.10
CA ILE A 404 17.47 -22.01 -3.35
C ILE A 404 18.65 -22.02 -4.32
N ILE A 405 19.60 -22.97 -4.18
CA ILE A 405 20.79 -23.00 -5.03
C ILE A 405 20.40 -23.28 -6.50
N PRO A 406 19.57 -24.31 -6.80
CA PRO A 406 19.11 -24.52 -8.17
C PRO A 406 18.35 -23.34 -8.76
N MET A 407 17.48 -22.68 -7.99
CA MET A 407 16.75 -21.47 -8.44
C MET A 407 17.72 -20.37 -8.88
N ALA A 408 18.72 -20.04 -8.06
CA ALA A 408 19.70 -19.02 -8.43
C ALA A 408 20.58 -19.47 -9.60
N SER A 409 20.96 -20.74 -9.66
CA SER A 409 21.73 -21.32 -10.75
C SER A 409 21.00 -21.24 -12.09
N GLU A 410 19.72 -21.57 -12.13
CA GLU A 410 18.88 -21.52 -13.35
C GLU A 410 18.80 -20.09 -13.88
N ILE A 411 18.47 -19.10 -13.04
CA ILE A 411 18.41 -17.69 -13.45
C ILE A 411 19.77 -17.19 -13.95
N MET A 412 20.87 -17.51 -13.25
CA MET A 412 22.20 -17.02 -13.60
C MET A 412 22.79 -17.66 -14.86
N THR A 413 22.36 -18.88 -15.20
CA THR A 413 22.88 -19.62 -16.35
C THR A 413 21.96 -19.56 -17.58
N GLU A 414 20.87 -18.80 -17.48
CA GLU A 414 19.95 -18.57 -18.60
C GLU A 414 20.69 -17.95 -19.79
N PRO A 415 20.66 -18.58 -21.00
CA PRO A 415 21.45 -18.15 -22.16
C PRO A 415 21.23 -16.69 -22.58
N PHE A 416 20.05 -16.15 -22.31
CA PHE A 416 19.68 -14.77 -22.66
C PHE A 416 19.52 -13.85 -21.45
N GLY A 417 20.00 -14.26 -20.27
CA GLY A 417 19.87 -13.48 -19.04
C GLY A 417 20.51 -12.09 -19.11
N THR A 418 21.51 -11.90 -19.96
CA THR A 418 22.18 -10.62 -20.23
C THR A 418 21.25 -9.56 -20.83
N LYS A 419 20.12 -9.96 -21.45
CA LYS A 419 19.07 -9.04 -21.92
C LYS A 419 18.31 -8.37 -20.77
N TYR A 420 18.35 -8.96 -19.57
CA TYR A 420 17.79 -8.37 -18.36
C TYR A 420 18.76 -8.52 -17.17
N PRO A 421 19.84 -7.72 -17.13
CA PRO A 421 20.87 -7.76 -16.09
C PRO A 421 20.38 -7.69 -14.63
N PRO A 422 19.27 -6.97 -14.29
CA PRO A 422 18.80 -6.91 -12.91
C PRO A 422 18.48 -8.28 -12.29
N ALA A 423 17.92 -9.23 -13.06
CA ALA A 423 17.64 -10.58 -12.56
C ALA A 423 18.91 -11.37 -12.26
N LEU A 424 19.94 -11.28 -13.12
CA LEU A 424 21.25 -11.91 -12.89
C LEU A 424 21.88 -11.38 -11.60
N LEU A 425 21.84 -10.06 -11.41
CA LEU A 425 22.39 -9.42 -10.21
C LEU A 425 21.63 -9.87 -8.95
N ALA A 426 20.30 -9.91 -8.99
CA ALA A 426 19.47 -10.36 -7.88
C ALA A 426 19.72 -11.84 -7.52
N ALA A 427 19.86 -12.72 -8.52
CA ALA A 427 20.19 -14.14 -8.31
C ALA A 427 21.61 -14.32 -7.75
N ASN A 428 22.57 -13.53 -8.20
CA ASN A 428 23.92 -13.53 -7.63
C ASN A 428 23.91 -13.04 -6.17
N GLN A 429 23.15 -11.99 -5.86
CA GLN A 429 22.96 -11.52 -4.48
C GLN A 429 22.31 -12.60 -3.59
N LEU A 430 21.35 -13.35 -4.13
CA LEU A 430 20.76 -14.50 -3.44
C LEU A 430 21.80 -15.59 -3.13
N LEU A 431 22.69 -15.92 -4.07
CA LEU A 431 23.81 -16.83 -3.78
C LEU A 431 24.73 -16.27 -2.70
N GLN A 432 25.09 -14.99 -2.75
CA GLN A 432 25.93 -14.37 -1.74
C GLN A 432 25.30 -14.43 -0.34
N ALA A 433 24.03 -14.03 -0.21
CA ALA A 433 23.28 -14.09 1.04
C ALA A 433 23.20 -15.52 1.58
N THR A 434 22.88 -16.47 0.70
CA THR A 434 22.82 -17.91 1.02
C THR A 434 24.16 -18.43 1.50
N MET A 435 25.26 -18.07 0.82
CA MET A 435 26.60 -18.50 1.20
C MET A 435 27.04 -17.92 2.54
N ARG A 436 26.76 -16.65 2.81
CA ARG A 436 27.08 -16.00 4.09
C ARG A 436 26.27 -16.60 5.25
N CYS A 437 24.99 -16.89 5.03
CA CYS A 437 24.09 -17.44 6.06
C CYS A 437 24.33 -18.93 6.32
N CYS A 438 24.61 -19.69 5.26
CA CYS A 438 24.62 -21.16 5.28
C CYS A 438 26.01 -21.76 5.08
N TRP A 439 27.08 -20.96 5.24
CA TRP A 439 28.47 -21.35 4.97
C TRP A 439 28.88 -22.76 5.46
N PRO A 440 28.43 -23.28 6.63
CA PRO A 440 28.87 -24.60 7.10
C PRO A 440 28.42 -25.76 6.19
N ARG A 441 27.42 -25.55 5.33
CA ARG A 441 26.87 -26.58 4.42
C ARG A 441 27.15 -26.29 2.94
N ILE A 442 27.70 -25.13 2.60
CA ILE A 442 28.00 -24.75 1.20
C ILE A 442 29.07 -25.64 0.57
N GLY A 443 29.96 -26.24 1.37
CA GLY A 443 30.94 -27.20 0.88
C GLY A 443 30.34 -28.36 0.06
N GLY A 444 29.07 -28.74 0.28
CA GLY A 444 28.41 -29.76 -0.54
C GLY A 444 27.94 -29.27 -1.92
N TYR A 445 27.86 -27.97 -2.14
CA TYR A 445 27.30 -27.34 -3.34
C TYR A 445 28.34 -26.59 -4.18
N HIS A 446 29.61 -26.60 -3.75
CA HIS A 446 30.67 -25.81 -4.36
C HIS A 446 30.83 -26.06 -5.86
N THR A 447 30.73 -27.32 -6.32
CA THR A 447 30.86 -27.66 -7.75
C THR A 447 29.75 -27.03 -8.59
N GLU A 448 28.53 -27.00 -8.06
CA GLU A 448 27.39 -26.36 -8.74
C GLU A 448 27.58 -24.84 -8.79
N ILE A 449 27.95 -24.22 -7.67
CA ILE A 449 28.19 -22.77 -7.60
C ILE A 449 29.31 -22.35 -8.57
N ILE A 450 30.42 -23.10 -8.63
CA ILE A 450 31.53 -22.82 -9.57
C ILE A 450 31.03 -22.89 -11.02
N ARG A 451 30.25 -23.93 -11.36
CA ARG A 451 29.67 -24.08 -12.71
C ARG A 451 28.76 -22.90 -13.04
N THR A 452 27.89 -22.51 -12.12
CA THR A 452 26.96 -21.38 -12.27
C THR A 452 27.71 -20.08 -12.52
N LEU A 453 28.72 -19.78 -11.69
CA LEU A 453 29.54 -18.58 -11.85
C LEU A 453 30.30 -18.57 -13.19
N ALA A 454 30.89 -19.70 -13.58
CA ALA A 454 31.63 -19.82 -14.83
C ALA A 454 30.73 -19.59 -16.05
N ASN A 455 29.58 -20.27 -16.11
CA ASN A 455 28.65 -20.13 -17.22
C ASN A 455 28.09 -18.70 -17.30
N CYS A 456 27.67 -18.12 -16.17
CA CYS A 456 27.17 -16.74 -16.12
C CYS A 456 28.24 -15.75 -16.62
N TYR A 457 29.50 -15.92 -16.19
CA TYR A 457 30.61 -15.08 -16.61
C TYR A 457 30.88 -15.20 -18.12
N LEU A 458 30.85 -16.40 -18.69
CA LEU A 458 31.04 -16.59 -20.13
C LEU A 458 29.91 -15.95 -20.94
N ASN A 459 28.65 -16.11 -20.51
CA ASN A 459 27.51 -15.45 -21.15
C ASN A 459 27.66 -13.92 -21.13
N ILE A 460 28.18 -13.35 -20.03
CA ILE A 460 28.46 -11.90 -19.90
C ILE A 460 29.62 -11.46 -20.79
N GLU A 461 30.65 -12.30 -20.97
CA GLU A 461 31.78 -12.00 -21.85
C GLU A 461 31.43 -12.13 -23.34
N ASP A 462 30.42 -12.94 -23.68
CA ASP A 462 29.95 -13.14 -25.06
C ASP A 462 28.91 -12.09 -25.48
N GLU A 463 28.41 -11.26 -24.56
CA GLU A 463 27.45 -10.19 -24.82
C GLU A 463 28.13 -8.84 -25.07
N ASP A 464 27.85 -8.24 -26.22
CA ASP A 464 28.41 -6.94 -26.62
C ASP A 464 27.52 -5.75 -26.23
N THR A 465 26.22 -5.98 -25.97
CA THR A 465 25.23 -4.91 -25.78
C THR A 465 24.42 -5.11 -24.50
N TYR A 466 24.35 -4.05 -23.70
CA TYR A 466 23.55 -4.03 -22.47
C TYR A 466 22.44 -2.97 -22.55
N PRO A 467 21.26 -3.24 -21.98
CA PRO A 467 20.17 -2.26 -21.92
C PRO A 467 20.59 -0.99 -21.16
N SER A 468 20.26 0.18 -21.70
CA SER A 468 20.52 1.47 -21.05
C SER A 468 19.77 1.58 -19.72
N GLY A 469 20.47 2.01 -18.65
CA GLY A 469 19.87 2.15 -17.31
C GLY A 469 19.81 0.85 -16.49
N SER A 470 20.39 -0.25 -16.99
CA SER A 470 20.53 -1.52 -16.26
C SER A 470 21.98 -1.73 -15.79
N PRO A 471 22.24 -2.66 -14.85
CA PRO A 471 23.59 -3.00 -14.42
C PRO A 471 24.53 -3.27 -15.60
N SER A 472 25.71 -2.65 -15.57
CA SER A 472 26.70 -2.78 -16.64
C SER A 472 27.40 -4.13 -16.60
N GLN A 473 28.12 -4.45 -17.68
CA GLN A 473 28.99 -5.63 -17.73
C GLN A 473 29.99 -5.65 -16.57
N GLU A 474 30.56 -4.49 -16.22
CA GLU A 474 31.52 -4.35 -15.13
C GLU A 474 30.88 -4.62 -13.76
N ASP A 475 29.66 -4.12 -13.54
CA ASP A 475 28.90 -4.35 -12.30
C ASP A 475 28.64 -5.85 -12.09
N LEU A 476 28.23 -6.55 -13.15
CA LEU A 476 27.99 -7.99 -13.09
C LEU A 476 29.29 -8.77 -12.83
N LYS A 477 30.39 -8.45 -13.53
CA LYS A 477 31.69 -9.09 -13.31
C LYS A 477 32.22 -8.85 -11.89
N ALA A 478 32.05 -7.64 -11.35
CA ALA A 478 32.40 -7.31 -9.98
C ALA A 478 31.57 -8.13 -8.98
N ALA A 479 30.26 -8.25 -9.21
CA ALA A 479 29.37 -9.02 -8.36
C ALA A 479 29.69 -10.52 -8.38
N LEU A 480 30.02 -11.10 -9.54
CA LEU A 480 30.47 -12.50 -9.66
C LEU A 480 31.81 -12.73 -8.96
N SER A 481 32.75 -11.79 -9.11
CA SER A 481 34.07 -11.83 -8.46
C SER A 481 33.95 -11.79 -6.94
N GLN A 482 33.02 -10.98 -6.42
CA GLN A 482 32.70 -10.97 -4.99
C GLN A 482 32.16 -12.33 -4.52
N THR A 483 31.25 -12.94 -5.27
CA THR A 483 30.70 -14.27 -4.95
C THR A 483 31.80 -15.35 -4.95
N SER A 484 32.68 -15.32 -5.95
CA SER A 484 33.86 -16.18 -6.04
C SER A 484 34.79 -16.02 -4.83
N ALA A 485 35.04 -14.78 -4.37
CA ALA A 485 35.84 -14.51 -3.19
C ALA A 485 35.19 -15.05 -1.89
N ILE A 486 33.87 -14.92 -1.74
CA ILE A 486 33.14 -15.51 -0.61
C ILE A 486 33.28 -17.04 -0.65
N LEU A 487 33.13 -17.67 -1.83
CA LEU A 487 33.30 -19.12 -1.98
C LEU A 487 34.71 -19.56 -1.58
N ALA A 488 35.73 -18.84 -2.04
CA ALA A 488 37.12 -19.12 -1.70
C ALA A 488 37.37 -19.10 -0.19
N ALA A 489 36.81 -18.11 0.52
CA ALA A 489 36.91 -18.02 1.97
C ALA A 489 36.23 -19.21 2.67
N ILE A 490 35.05 -19.62 2.20
CA ILE A 490 34.31 -20.76 2.75
C ILE A 490 35.08 -22.06 2.53
N LEU A 491 35.56 -22.34 1.32
CA LEU A 491 36.22 -23.61 1.03
C LEU A 491 37.61 -23.72 1.68
N LYS A 492 38.30 -22.60 1.86
CA LYS A 492 39.53 -22.55 2.67
C LYS A 492 39.28 -22.97 4.11
N SER A 493 38.11 -22.67 4.67
CA SER A 493 37.74 -23.11 6.03
C SER A 493 37.44 -24.62 6.14
N GLY A 494 37.18 -25.28 5.00
CA GLY A 494 36.93 -26.71 4.89
C GLY A 494 38.08 -27.50 4.25
N ASP A 495 39.31 -26.98 4.33
CA ASP A 495 40.55 -27.61 3.82
C ASP A 495 40.54 -28.00 2.34
N THR A 496 39.70 -27.36 1.52
CA THR A 496 39.66 -27.58 0.06
C THR A 496 39.88 -26.24 -0.64
N PRO A 497 41.11 -25.84 -0.98
CA PRO A 497 41.34 -24.52 -1.56
C PRO A 497 40.67 -24.40 -2.94
N LEU A 498 39.90 -23.33 -3.16
CA LEU A 498 39.18 -23.09 -4.43
C LEU A 498 40.10 -23.20 -5.65
N SER A 499 41.35 -22.71 -5.54
CA SER A 499 42.34 -22.75 -6.62
C SER A 499 42.59 -24.16 -7.15
N GLU A 500 42.69 -25.16 -6.28
CA GLU A 500 42.92 -26.55 -6.70
C GLU A 500 41.71 -27.11 -7.46
N VAL A 501 40.50 -26.71 -7.08
CA VAL A 501 39.25 -27.15 -7.71
C VAL A 501 39.08 -26.51 -9.09
N VAL A 502 39.44 -25.23 -9.26
CA VAL A 502 39.22 -24.48 -10.52
C VAL A 502 40.40 -24.56 -11.50
N SER A 503 41.61 -24.96 -11.08
CA SER A 503 42.77 -25.14 -11.95
C SER A 503 42.47 -25.90 -13.25
N PRO A 504 41.88 -27.11 -13.23
CA PRO A 504 41.59 -27.86 -14.46
C PRO A 504 40.51 -27.19 -15.33
N LEU A 505 39.66 -26.35 -14.73
CA LEU A 505 38.65 -25.59 -15.46
C LEU A 505 39.29 -24.40 -16.19
N ILE A 506 40.18 -23.66 -15.52
CA ILE A 506 40.91 -22.53 -16.13
C ILE A 506 41.87 -23.00 -17.23
N GLU A 507 42.50 -24.18 -17.08
CA GLU A 507 43.32 -24.78 -18.14
C GLU A 507 42.54 -25.03 -19.42
N LYS A 508 41.26 -25.41 -19.29
CA LYS A 508 40.36 -25.65 -20.44
C LYS A 508 39.77 -24.37 -20.99
N GLU A 509 39.43 -23.41 -20.12
CA GLU A 509 38.82 -22.13 -20.48
C GLU A 509 39.57 -20.96 -19.82
N PRO A 510 40.61 -20.42 -20.48
CA PRO A 510 41.46 -19.37 -19.92
C PRO A 510 40.72 -18.06 -19.61
N ARG A 511 39.57 -17.79 -20.25
CA ARG A 511 38.75 -16.59 -20.03
C ARG A 511 38.22 -16.50 -18.59
N LEU A 512 38.12 -17.62 -17.87
CA LEU A 512 37.64 -17.67 -16.48
C LEU A 512 38.68 -17.25 -15.43
N LYS A 513 39.93 -17.04 -15.83
CA LYS A 513 41.01 -16.67 -14.92
C LYS A 513 40.70 -15.41 -14.07
N PRO A 514 40.16 -14.31 -14.62
CA PRO A 514 39.87 -13.10 -13.83
C PRO A 514 38.81 -13.32 -12.74
N LEU A 515 37.87 -14.26 -12.95
CA LEU A 515 36.79 -14.55 -12.02
C LEU A 515 37.25 -15.29 -10.75
N PHE A 516 38.12 -16.29 -10.89
CA PHE A 516 38.54 -17.15 -9.77
C PHE A 516 39.91 -16.79 -9.19
N LEU A 517 40.75 -16.12 -9.96
CA LEU A 517 42.08 -15.67 -9.55
C LEU A 517 42.22 -14.16 -9.79
N PRO A 518 41.42 -13.32 -9.10
CA PRO A 518 41.51 -11.88 -9.27
C PRO A 518 42.93 -11.43 -8.90
N THR A 519 43.63 -10.85 -9.87
CA THR A 519 44.94 -10.23 -9.67
C THR A 519 44.76 -9.18 -8.58
N LYS A 520 45.48 -9.29 -7.45
CA LYS A 520 45.46 -8.25 -6.42
C LYS A 520 45.82 -6.92 -7.09
N ILE A 521 44.84 -6.04 -7.23
CA ILE A 521 45.08 -4.63 -7.56
C ILE A 521 45.71 -4.04 -6.30
N HIS A 522 46.94 -3.55 -6.44
CA HIS A 522 47.76 -2.99 -5.37
C HIS A 522 47.19 -1.70 -4.80
#